data_AF-A0A645CK18-F1
#
_entry.id   AF-A0A645CK18-F1
#
_cell.length_a   1.000
_cell.length_b   1.000
_cell.length_c   1.000
_cell.angle_alpha   90.00
_cell.angle_beta   90.00
_cell.angle_gamma   90.00
#
_symmetry.space_group_name_H-M   'P 1'
#
loop_
_entity.id
_entity.type
_entity.pdbx_description
1 polymer ?
#
loop_
_entity_poly.entity_id
_entity_poly.type
_entity_poly.pdbx_seq_one_letter_code
_entity_poly.pdbx_strand_id
1 'polypeptide(L)'
;MRKDGKYKDEIDFSLGDIVDDASQTIIPSFVNPSKRQDYKLLTMSGLQSAKFELTDLTKDQYMNITQVNAELINSLPDPQKDVIKIEKDKIYLFKTANGKKGLIHPSSLTKTSGTIEDVNEKWIENTNYHQIILSTKLVLP
;
A
#
# COMPACT_ATOMS: atom_id res chain seq x y z
N MET A 1 3.06 -35.66 -8.22
CA MET A 1 2.69 -34.30 -8.69
C MET A 1 1.36 -33.91 -8.06
N ARG A 2 1.36 -33.04 -7.04
CA ARG A 2 0.15 -32.31 -6.65
C ARG A 2 0.10 -31.05 -7.50
N LYS A 3 -0.87 -30.97 -8.43
CA LYS A 3 -1.19 -29.73 -9.15
C LYS A 3 -2.07 -28.86 -8.25
N ASP A 4 -1.51 -28.46 -7.12
CA ASP A 4 -2.05 -27.32 -6.39
C ASP A 4 -1.37 -26.10 -7.04
N GLY A 5 -1.85 -25.70 -8.21
CA GLY A 5 -1.61 -24.37 -8.73
C GLY A 5 -2.31 -23.38 -7.79
N LYS A 6 -1.76 -23.23 -6.58
CA LYS A 6 -2.28 -22.41 -5.50
C LYS A 6 -2.37 -21.00 -6.06
N TYR A 7 -3.59 -20.47 -6.13
CA TYR A 7 -3.83 -19.05 -6.29
C TYR A 7 -2.86 -18.29 -5.39
N LYS A 8 -1.93 -17.53 -5.98
CA LYS A 8 -1.26 -16.46 -5.23
C LYS A 8 -2.22 -15.27 -5.24
N ASP A 9 -3.20 -15.32 -4.36
CA ASP A 9 -4.09 -14.20 -4.00
C ASP A 9 -3.35 -13.17 -3.13
N GLU A 10 -2.01 -13.22 -3.13
CA GLU A 10 -1.14 -12.24 -2.51
C GLU A 10 -1.04 -11.01 -3.43
N ILE A 11 -1.24 -9.84 -2.83
CA ILE A 11 -0.95 -8.56 -3.45
C ILE A 11 0.28 -8.00 -2.72
N ASP A 12 1.35 -7.81 -3.47
CA ASP A 12 2.56 -7.16 -2.98
C ASP A 12 2.50 -5.67 -3.34
N PHE A 13 2.41 -4.81 -2.32
CA PHE A 13 2.70 -3.38 -2.43
C PHE A 13 3.54 -2.95 -1.23
N SER A 14 4.36 -1.92 -1.44
CA SER A 14 5.26 -1.43 -0.41
C SER A 14 4.72 -0.17 0.27
N LEU A 15 4.98 -0.06 1.56
CA LEU A 15 4.60 1.04 2.43
C LEU A 15 5.86 1.70 2.99
N GLY A 16 5.77 2.98 3.32
CA GLY A 16 6.85 3.67 4.02
C GLY A 16 6.45 5.03 4.54
N ASP A 17 7.06 5.38 5.67
CA ASP A 17 7.01 6.72 6.25
C ASP A 17 8.02 7.60 5.49
N ILE A 18 7.53 8.37 4.52
CA ILE A 18 8.36 9.32 3.78
C ILE A 18 8.48 10.62 4.57
N VAL A 19 9.60 11.31 4.43
CA VAL A 19 9.76 12.67 4.98
C VAL A 19 9.44 13.66 3.88
N ASP A 20 8.49 14.55 4.12
CA ASP A 20 8.32 15.74 3.28
C ASP A 20 9.46 16.72 3.58
N ASP A 21 10.36 16.91 2.61
CA ASP A 21 11.54 17.76 2.77
C ASP A 21 11.18 19.20 3.14
N ALA A 22 10.03 19.73 2.71
CA ALA A 22 9.63 21.11 2.97
C ALA A 22 9.14 21.31 4.41
N SER A 23 8.34 20.37 4.92
CA SER A 23 7.71 20.47 6.25
C SER A 23 8.41 19.65 7.34
N GLN A 24 9.39 18.81 6.95
CA GLN A 24 10.02 17.79 7.80
C GLN A 24 9.00 16.86 8.49
N THR A 25 7.83 16.72 7.88
CA THR A 25 6.73 15.91 8.42
C THR A 25 6.87 14.48 7.91
N ILE A 26 6.66 13.52 8.81
CA ILE A 26 6.57 12.10 8.46
C ILE A 26 5.20 11.81 7.88
N ILE A 27 5.16 11.28 6.66
CA ILE A 27 3.96 11.00 5.90
C ILE A 27 3.89 9.50 5.57
N PRO A 28 2.96 8.73 6.17
CA PRO A 28 2.75 7.34 5.78
C PRO A 28 2.25 7.28 4.34
N SER A 29 2.92 6.49 3.50
CA SER A 29 2.67 6.48 2.06
C SER A 29 2.72 5.07 1.47
N PHE A 30 1.92 4.84 0.42
CA PHE A 30 2.20 3.77 -0.52
C PHE A 30 3.36 4.20 -1.40
N VAL A 31 4.34 3.31 -1.57
CA VAL A 31 5.60 3.61 -2.27
C VAL A 31 5.91 2.48 -3.24
N ASN A 32 5.99 2.78 -4.53
CA ASN A 32 6.51 1.86 -5.52
C ASN A 32 7.93 1.45 -5.11
N PRO A 33 8.27 0.15 -5.06
CA PRO A 33 9.61 -0.33 -4.71
C PRO A 33 10.76 0.42 -5.38
N SER A 34 10.61 0.81 -6.65
CA SER A 34 11.61 1.59 -7.41
C SER A 34 11.89 2.98 -6.86
N LYS A 35 10.99 3.54 -6.04
CA LYS A 35 11.09 4.86 -5.42
C LYS A 35 11.56 4.84 -3.97
N ARG A 36 11.74 3.67 -3.36
CA ARG A 36 12.09 3.58 -1.94
C ARG A 36 13.41 4.28 -1.61
N GLN A 37 14.41 4.17 -2.47
CA GLN A 37 15.70 4.83 -2.28
C GLN A 37 15.59 6.37 -2.32
N ASP A 38 14.75 6.91 -3.20
CA ASP A 38 14.49 8.37 -3.31
C ASP A 38 14.00 8.95 -1.97
N TYR A 39 13.29 8.14 -1.17
CA TYR A 39 12.77 8.52 0.15
C TYR A 39 13.56 7.94 1.34
N LYS A 40 14.80 7.46 1.10
CA LYS A 40 15.68 6.87 2.12
C LYS A 40 15.04 5.71 2.90
N LEU A 41 14.10 5.00 2.28
CA LEU A 41 13.47 3.82 2.84
C LEU A 41 14.33 2.59 2.58
N LEU A 42 14.24 1.59 3.47
CA LEU A 42 14.89 0.29 3.27
C LEU A 42 14.53 -0.30 1.91
N THR A 43 15.51 -0.53 1.05
CA THR A 43 15.33 -1.17 -0.25
C THR A 43 15.29 -2.69 -0.09
N MET A 44 14.32 -3.35 -0.72
CA MET A 44 14.13 -4.79 -0.65
C MET A 44 14.07 -5.36 -2.07
N SER A 45 14.83 -6.41 -2.35
CA SER A 45 14.77 -7.12 -3.63
C SER A 45 13.53 -8.01 -3.72
N GLY A 46 12.98 -8.18 -4.92
CA GLY A 46 11.86 -9.09 -5.17
C GLY A 46 10.46 -8.51 -4.91
N LEU A 47 10.36 -7.25 -4.48
CA LEU A 47 9.07 -6.58 -4.34
C LEU A 47 8.47 -6.25 -5.72
N GLN A 48 7.19 -6.59 -5.89
CA GLN A 48 6.42 -6.27 -7.08
C GLN A 48 6.19 -4.74 -7.18
N SER A 49 6.56 -4.14 -8.33
CA SER A 49 6.20 -2.75 -8.61
C SER A 49 4.69 -2.58 -8.73
N ALA A 50 4.17 -1.50 -8.16
CA ALA A 50 2.79 -1.07 -8.24
C ALA A 50 2.70 0.46 -8.38
N LYS A 51 1.70 0.91 -9.14
CA LYS A 51 1.28 2.31 -9.26
C LYS A 51 0.01 2.53 -8.46
N PHE A 52 -0.19 3.75 -7.99
CA PHE A 52 -1.31 4.12 -7.11
C PHE A 52 -2.07 5.36 -7.60
N GLU A 53 -3.32 5.49 -7.18
CA GLU A 53 -4.12 6.70 -7.38
C GLU A 53 -5.17 6.83 -6.26
N LEU A 54 -5.50 8.06 -5.87
CA LEU A 54 -6.63 8.31 -4.98
C LEU A 54 -7.92 8.32 -5.81
N THR A 55 -8.93 7.59 -5.35
CA THR A 55 -10.25 7.57 -6.00
C THR A 55 -11.24 8.47 -5.27
N ASP A 56 -12.32 8.84 -5.96
CA ASP A 56 -13.48 9.52 -5.37
C ASP A 56 -14.50 8.53 -4.77
N LEU A 57 -14.16 7.23 -4.70
CA LEU A 57 -15.07 6.23 -4.17
C LEU A 57 -15.29 6.41 -2.67
N THR A 58 -16.53 6.23 -2.24
CA THR A 58 -16.88 6.17 -0.83
C THR A 58 -16.58 4.78 -0.25
N LYS A 59 -16.48 4.73 1.09
CA LYS A 59 -16.37 3.46 1.81
C LYS A 59 -17.53 2.52 1.48
N ASP A 60 -18.76 3.02 1.37
CA ASP A 60 -19.93 2.18 1.06
C ASP A 60 -19.84 1.60 -0.35
N GLN A 61 -19.43 2.41 -1.34
CA GLN A 61 -19.17 1.92 -2.70
C GLN A 61 -18.09 0.83 -2.69
N TYR A 62 -16.99 1.04 -1.97
CA TYR A 62 -15.95 0.04 -1.79
C TYR A 62 -16.49 -1.24 -1.14
N MET A 63 -17.26 -1.13 -0.04
CA MET A 63 -17.80 -2.28 0.69
C MET A 63 -18.80 -3.08 -0.15
N ASN A 64 -19.52 -2.45 -1.06
CA ASN A 64 -20.49 -3.09 -1.96
C ASN A 64 -19.85 -3.86 -3.14
N ILE A 65 -18.56 -3.67 -3.41
CA ILE A 65 -17.85 -4.49 -4.42
C ILE A 65 -17.84 -5.95 -3.95
N THR A 66 -18.28 -6.87 -4.79
CA THR A 66 -18.28 -8.30 -4.47
C THR A 66 -17.18 -9.03 -5.23
N GLN A 67 -16.88 -10.25 -4.82
CA GLN A 67 -15.90 -11.10 -5.51
C GLN A 67 -16.31 -11.40 -6.97
N VAL A 68 -17.62 -11.36 -7.27
CA VAL A 68 -18.17 -11.67 -8.60
C VAL A 68 -18.37 -10.44 -9.47
N ASN A 69 -18.47 -9.24 -8.90
CA ASN A 69 -18.60 -7.99 -9.64
C ASN A 69 -17.45 -7.03 -9.33
N ALA A 70 -16.48 -7.00 -10.25
CA ALA A 70 -15.35 -6.07 -10.24
C ALA A 70 -15.49 -4.95 -11.30
N GLU A 71 -16.67 -4.71 -11.86
CA GLU A 71 -16.91 -3.69 -12.90
C GLU A 71 -16.43 -2.31 -12.47
N LEU A 72 -16.67 -1.95 -11.21
CA LEU A 72 -16.24 -0.68 -10.63
C LEU A 72 -14.70 -0.55 -10.61
N ILE A 73 -13.96 -1.64 -10.38
CA ILE A 73 -12.49 -1.61 -10.39
C ILE A 73 -11.99 -1.50 -11.83
N ASN A 74 -12.63 -2.23 -12.75
CA ASN A 74 -12.26 -2.26 -14.17
C ASN A 74 -12.51 -0.93 -14.88
N SER A 75 -13.57 -0.20 -14.48
CA SER A 75 -13.95 1.08 -15.11
C SER A 75 -13.05 2.26 -14.71
N LEU A 76 -12.37 2.18 -13.56
CA LEU A 76 -11.45 3.23 -13.13
C LEU A 76 -10.26 3.34 -14.09
N PRO A 77 -9.72 4.54 -14.35
CA PRO A 77 -8.50 4.70 -15.14
C PRO A 77 -7.30 4.04 -14.46
N ASP A 78 -6.29 3.65 -15.21
CA ASP A 78 -5.10 3.05 -14.60
C ASP A 78 -4.32 4.07 -13.74
N PRO A 79 -3.87 3.67 -12.54
CA PRO A 79 -3.14 4.56 -11.64
C PRO A 79 -1.74 4.89 -12.17
N GLN A 80 -1.26 6.12 -11.90
CA GLN A 80 0.01 6.61 -12.46
C GLN A 80 1.07 6.96 -11.41
N LYS A 81 0.69 7.22 -10.15
CA LYS A 81 1.61 7.71 -9.13
C LYS A 81 2.47 6.58 -8.59
N ASP A 82 3.76 6.86 -8.44
CA ASP A 82 4.67 5.94 -7.75
C ASP A 82 4.55 6.03 -6.23
N VAL A 83 4.19 7.22 -5.73
CA VAL A 83 4.07 7.47 -4.30
C VAL A 83 2.79 8.25 -4.04
N ILE A 84 2.04 7.83 -3.03
CA ILE A 84 0.85 8.55 -2.58
C ILE A 84 0.69 8.45 -1.07
N LYS A 85 0.38 9.59 -0.44
CA LYS A 85 0.07 9.68 0.98
C LYS A 85 -1.15 8.82 1.34
N ILE A 86 -1.05 8.14 2.48
CA ILE A 86 -2.12 7.34 3.07
C ILE A 86 -2.93 8.22 4.03
N GLU A 87 -4.24 8.17 3.86
CA GLU A 87 -5.22 8.81 4.73
C GLU A 87 -6.28 7.78 5.12
N LYS A 88 -6.75 7.90 6.36
CA LYS A 88 -7.81 7.04 6.89
C LYS A 88 -9.11 7.21 6.10
N ASP A 89 -9.81 6.10 5.89
CA ASP A 89 -11.11 6.00 5.22
C ASP A 89 -11.13 6.48 3.75
N LYS A 90 -9.96 6.70 3.14
CA LYS A 90 -9.82 6.95 1.69
C LYS A 90 -9.69 5.65 0.91
N ILE A 91 -10.11 5.66 -0.36
CA ILE A 91 -10.06 4.50 -1.24
C ILE A 91 -9.01 4.74 -2.33
N TYR A 92 -8.03 3.86 -2.38
CA TYR A 92 -6.90 3.95 -3.32
C TYR A 92 -7.03 2.88 -4.37
N LEU A 93 -6.74 3.22 -5.62
CA LEU A 93 -6.54 2.28 -6.70
C LEU A 93 -5.07 1.88 -6.75
N PHE A 94 -4.81 0.60 -6.98
CA PHE A 94 -3.48 0.11 -7.33
C PHE A 94 -3.51 -0.70 -8.62
N LYS A 95 -2.38 -0.70 -9.32
CA LYS A 95 -2.10 -1.63 -10.41
C LYS A 95 -0.66 -2.10 -10.33
N THR A 96 -0.46 -3.41 -10.19
CA THR A 96 0.86 -4.04 -10.20
C THR A 96 1.40 -4.17 -11.62
N ALA A 97 2.71 -4.29 -11.78
CA ALA A 97 3.33 -4.44 -13.10
C ALA A 97 2.94 -5.76 -13.81
N ASN A 98 2.52 -6.79 -13.08
CA ASN A 98 1.95 -8.01 -13.65
C ASN A 98 0.45 -7.90 -14.01
N GLY A 99 -0.14 -6.70 -13.90
CA GLY A 99 -1.48 -6.39 -14.39
C GLY A 99 -2.60 -6.53 -13.36
N LYS A 100 -2.34 -7.01 -12.14
CA LYS A 100 -3.38 -7.06 -11.09
C LYS A 100 -3.81 -5.63 -10.73
N LYS A 101 -5.12 -5.39 -10.79
CA LYS A 101 -5.74 -4.11 -10.47
C LYS A 101 -6.72 -4.29 -9.32
N GLY A 102 -6.76 -3.34 -8.41
CA GLY A 102 -7.62 -3.44 -7.23
C GLY A 102 -7.68 -2.16 -6.41
N LEU A 103 -8.46 -2.20 -5.35
CA LEU A 103 -8.63 -1.12 -4.41
C LEU A 103 -8.02 -1.48 -3.05
N ILE A 104 -7.52 -0.46 -2.35
CA ILE A 104 -7.01 -0.53 -0.99
C ILE A 104 -7.79 0.47 -0.14
N HIS A 105 -8.23 0.04 1.03
CA HIS A 105 -8.93 0.88 2.01
C HIS A 105 -8.21 0.83 3.36
N PRO A 106 -7.56 1.93 3.79
CA PRO A 106 -7.00 2.10 5.13
C PRO A 106 -8.09 2.45 6.14
N SER A 107 -8.60 1.41 6.81
CA SER A 107 -9.62 1.53 7.86
C SER A 107 -9.09 2.16 9.15
N SER A 108 -7.79 2.09 9.38
CA SER A 108 -7.12 2.77 10.49
C SER A 108 -5.77 3.34 10.04
N LEU A 109 -5.40 4.44 10.69
CA LEU A 109 -4.08 5.04 10.62
C LEU A 109 -3.80 5.67 11.98
N THR A 110 -2.90 5.04 12.75
CA THR A 110 -2.56 5.46 14.10
C THR A 110 -1.06 5.69 14.21
N LYS A 111 -0.68 6.85 14.75
CA LYS A 111 0.71 7.09 15.15
C LYS A 111 0.92 6.43 16.51
N THR A 112 1.97 5.64 16.63
CA THR A 112 2.35 4.94 17.86
C THR A 112 3.87 4.96 18.00
N SER A 113 4.39 4.44 19.10
CA SER A 113 5.82 4.29 19.34
C SER A 113 6.16 2.89 19.81
N GLY A 114 7.38 2.46 19.55
CA GLY A 114 7.91 1.18 20.00
C GLY A 114 9.43 1.20 20.10
N THR A 115 9.99 0.07 20.52
CA THR A 115 11.43 -0.13 20.55
C THR A 115 11.86 -0.84 19.28
N ILE A 116 12.79 -0.26 18.53
CA ILE A 116 13.35 -0.88 17.33
C ILE A 116 14.83 -1.18 17.54
N GLU A 117 15.35 -2.19 16.84
CA GLU A 117 16.77 -2.47 16.75
C GLU A 117 17.35 -1.78 15.50
N ASP A 118 18.43 -1.03 15.66
CA ASP A 118 19.13 -0.39 14.54
C ASP A 118 20.15 -1.34 13.89
N VAL A 119 20.82 -0.85 12.84
CA VAL A 119 21.82 -1.62 12.08
C VAL A 119 23.09 -1.95 12.87
N ASN A 120 23.26 -1.38 14.07
CA ASN A 120 24.39 -1.62 14.97
C ASN A 120 23.97 -2.43 16.21
N GLU A 121 22.86 -3.17 16.13
CA GLU A 121 22.31 -4.00 17.22
C GLU A 121 21.94 -3.17 18.48
N LYS A 122 21.66 -1.88 18.29
CA LYS A 122 21.24 -0.99 19.37
C LYS A 122 19.73 -0.90 19.42
N TRP A 123 19.17 -1.13 20.60
CA TRP A 123 17.76 -0.91 20.89
C TRP A 123 17.48 0.59 21.09
N ILE A 124 16.55 1.12 20.30
CA ILE A 124 16.10 2.52 20.32
C ILE A 124 14.64 2.55 20.77
N GLU A 125 14.43 2.96 22.02
CA GLU A 125 13.09 3.12 22.61
C GLU A 125 12.35 4.32 22.04
N ASN A 126 11.01 4.30 22.17
CA ASN A 126 10.12 5.41 21.81
C ASN A 126 10.24 5.88 20.35
N THR A 127 10.62 4.98 19.44
CA THR A 127 10.66 5.26 18.01
C THR A 127 9.24 5.35 17.47
N ASN A 128 8.90 6.50 16.87
CA ASN A 128 7.57 6.73 16.29
C ASN A 128 7.41 5.96 14.97
N TYR A 129 6.25 5.34 14.77
CA TYR A 129 5.85 4.73 13.51
C TYR A 129 4.33 4.79 13.30
N HIS A 130 3.88 4.59 12.08
CA HIS A 130 2.45 4.47 11.76
C HIS A 130 2.02 3.00 11.71
N GLN A 131 0.95 2.69 12.45
CA GLN A 131 0.22 1.44 12.32
C GLN A 131 -1.00 1.66 11.42
N ILE A 132 -1.18 0.76 10.44
CA ILE A 132 -2.23 0.88 9.42
C ILE A 132 -2.94 -0.46 9.29
N ILE A 133 -4.28 -0.46 9.35
CA ILE A 133 -5.10 -1.62 9.01
C ILE A 133 -5.69 -1.41 7.63
N LEU A 134 -5.25 -2.23 6.68
CA LEU A 134 -5.68 -2.21 5.29
C LEU A 134 -6.65 -3.36 5.00
N SER A 135 -7.63 -3.09 4.14
CA SER A 135 -8.36 -4.12 3.41
C SER A 135 -8.18 -3.90 1.92
N THR A 136 -8.26 -4.97 1.14
CA THR A 136 -8.09 -4.92 -0.32
C THR A 136 -9.21 -5.64 -1.04
N LYS A 137 -9.53 -5.17 -2.25
CA LYS A 137 -10.41 -5.84 -3.21
C LYS A 137 -9.74 -5.84 -4.57
N LEU A 138 -9.62 -6.99 -5.22
CA LEU A 138 -8.95 -7.12 -6.51
C LEU A 138 -9.85 -7.76 -7.56
N VAL A 139 -9.53 -7.53 -8.82
CA VAL A 139 -10.08 -8.28 -9.94
C VAL A 139 -9.47 -9.67 -9.90
N LEU A 140 -10.29 -10.70 -9.71
CA LEU A 140 -9.86 -12.09 -9.87
C LEU A 140 -9.84 -12.44 -11.37
N PRO A 141 -8.83 -13.21 -11.84
CA PRO A 141 -8.75 -13.69 -13.21
C PRO A 141 -9.86 -14.69 -13.56
#